data_AF-A0A961EUJ8-F1
#
_entry.id   AF-A0A961EUJ8-F1
#
_cell.length_a   1.000
_cell.length_b   1.000
_cell.length_c   1.000
_cell.angle_alpha   90.00
_cell.angle_beta   90.00
_cell.angle_gamma   90.00
#
_symmetry.space_group_name_H-M   'P 1'
#
loop_
_entity.id
_entity.type
_entity.pdbx_description
1 polymer ?
#
loop_
_entity_poly.entity_id
_entity_poly.type
_entity_poly.pdbx_seq_one_letter_code
_entity_poly.pdbx_strand_id
1 'polypeptide(L)'
;MRKLVWLVLASGIMLLANCKFLRGQPHAVYHSPDNQYTARVYTESPMIAAPGQGGMSSRSVIVEVYDSEGDFIGDSTDCNAPLLGDLRIEWDLENHRLWYAVARIIDLKTGKCSD
;
A
#
# COMPACT_ATOMS: atom_id res chain seq x y z
N MET A 1 38.57 1.86 16.04
CA MET A 1 37.98 1.54 14.72
C MET A 1 36.75 0.62 14.81
N ARG A 2 36.78 -0.49 15.57
CA ARG A 2 35.64 -1.43 15.70
C ARG A 2 34.32 -0.80 16.19
N LYS A 3 34.37 0.18 17.11
CA LYS A 3 33.18 0.87 17.68
C LYS A 3 32.51 1.86 16.70
N LEU A 4 33.28 2.40 15.75
CA LEU A 4 32.79 3.36 14.75
C LEU A 4 31.98 2.66 13.65
N VAL A 5 32.38 1.43 13.29
CA VAL A 5 31.66 0.59 12.32
C VAL A 5 30.26 0.23 12.82
N TRP A 6 30.12 -0.10 14.11
CA TRP A 6 28.81 -0.41 14.72
C TRP A 6 27.88 0.81 14.78
N LEU A 7 28.41 2.01 15.01
CA LEU A 7 27.62 3.24 15.01
C LEU A 7 27.10 3.60 13.62
N VAL A 8 27.91 3.40 12.58
CA VAL A 8 27.49 3.63 11.19
C VAL A 8 26.45 2.60 10.74
N LEU A 9 26.63 1.32 11.09
CA LEU A 9 25.65 0.26 10.81
C LEU A 9 24.32 0.49 11.56
N ALA A 10 24.36 0.87 12.83
CA ALA A 10 23.14 1.14 13.60
C ALA A 10 22.39 2.38 13.08
N SER A 11 23.11 3.42 12.67
CA SER A 11 22.52 4.62 12.06
C SER A 11 21.89 4.31 10.69
N GLY A 12 22.55 3.49 9.87
CA GLY A 12 22.01 3.03 8.58
C GLY A 12 20.73 2.19 8.72
N ILE A 13 20.66 1.32 9.72
CA ILE A 13 19.46 0.50 10.00
C ILE A 13 18.29 1.37 10.50
N MET A 14 18.56 2.39 11.33
CA MET A 14 17.52 3.33 11.77
C MET A 14 16.99 4.23 10.65
N LEU A 15 17.85 4.67 9.72
CA LEU A 15 17.44 5.47 8.57
C LEU A 15 16.56 4.68 7.58
N LEU A 16 16.86 3.39 7.36
CA LEU A 16 16.06 2.52 6.50
C LEU A 16 14.69 2.15 7.12
N ALA A 17 14.62 2.04 8.45
CA ALA A 17 13.36 1.79 9.15
C ALA A 17 12.37 2.97 9.07
N ASN A 18 12.88 4.21 8.93
CA ASN A 18 12.06 5.43 8.94
C ASN A 18 11.30 5.71 7.64
N CYS A 19 11.68 5.14 6.49
CA CYS A 19 10.96 5.36 5.24
C CYS A 19 9.59 4.66 5.20
N LYS A 20 9.37 3.58 5.97
CA LYS A 20 8.10 2.83 6.00
C LYS A 20 7.03 3.45 6.92
N PHE A 21 7.36 4.47 7.73
CA PHE A 21 6.49 4.97 8.82
C PHE A 21 5.60 6.17 8.44
N LEU A 22 5.71 6.70 7.21
CA LEU A 22 5.08 7.98 6.85
C LEU A 22 3.57 7.92 6.55
N ARG A 23 2.98 6.74 6.30
CA ARG A 23 1.57 6.61 5.84
C ARG A 23 0.53 6.28 6.93
N GLY A 24 0.89 6.35 8.21
CA GLY A 24 -0.05 6.02 9.30
C GLY A 24 -0.43 4.53 9.31
N GLN A 25 -1.41 4.13 10.13
CA GLN A 25 -1.90 2.74 10.12
C GLN A 25 -2.83 2.50 8.91
N PRO A 26 -2.73 1.33 8.24
CA PRO A 26 -3.64 0.99 7.17
C PRO A 26 -5.08 0.90 7.69
N HIS A 27 -6.03 1.37 6.88
CA HIS A 27 -7.46 1.20 7.12
C HIS A 27 -7.85 -0.28 7.10
N ALA A 28 -7.28 -1.05 6.19
CA ALA A 28 -7.51 -2.48 6.06
C ALA A 28 -6.28 -3.20 5.51
N VAL A 29 -6.15 -4.48 5.84
CA VAL A 29 -5.09 -5.37 5.37
C VAL A 29 -5.73 -6.64 4.82
N TYR A 30 -5.33 -7.03 3.62
CA TYR A 30 -5.82 -8.21 2.92
C TYR A 30 -4.66 -9.10 2.56
N HIS A 31 -4.80 -10.40 2.80
CA HIS A 31 -3.82 -11.39 2.39
C HIS A 31 -4.33 -12.15 1.16
N SER A 32 -3.40 -12.46 0.27
CA SER A 32 -3.65 -13.40 -0.83
C SER A 32 -3.95 -14.81 -0.31
N PRO A 33 -4.71 -15.63 -1.06
CA PRO A 33 -5.06 -17.00 -0.64
C PRO A 33 -3.86 -17.91 -0.34
N ASP A 34 -2.70 -17.66 -0.97
CA ASP A 34 -1.46 -18.41 -0.79
C ASP A 34 -0.50 -17.76 0.25
N ASN A 35 -0.91 -16.64 0.84
CA ASN A 35 -0.12 -15.81 1.76
C ASN A 35 1.21 -15.30 1.17
N GLN A 36 1.37 -15.29 -0.16
CA GLN A 36 2.58 -14.76 -0.80
C GLN A 36 2.58 -13.23 -0.94
N TYR A 37 1.39 -12.63 -0.84
CA TYR A 37 1.16 -11.20 -1.02
C TYR A 37 0.24 -10.62 0.05
N THR A 38 0.48 -9.36 0.40
CA THR A 38 -0.33 -8.55 1.30
C THR A 38 -0.68 -7.22 0.65
N ALA A 39 -1.97 -6.89 0.57
CA ALA A 39 -2.45 -5.58 0.18
C ALA A 39 -2.81 -4.77 1.43
N ARG A 40 -2.26 -3.56 1.54
CA ARG A 40 -2.58 -2.59 2.60
C ARG A 40 -3.31 -1.42 2.00
N VAL A 41 -4.47 -1.10 2.56
CA VAL A 41 -5.33 -0.02 2.08
C VAL A 41 -5.24 1.14 3.06
N TYR A 42 -4.95 2.33 2.54
CA TYR A 42 -4.89 3.57 3.31
C TYR A 42 -5.94 4.51 2.76
N THR A 43 -6.75 5.08 3.65
CA THR A 43 -7.63 6.18 3.26
C THR A 43 -6.83 7.47 3.26
N GLU A 44 -6.91 8.24 2.20
CA GLU A 44 -6.42 9.62 2.23
C GLU A 44 -7.26 10.38 3.25
N SER A 45 -6.63 10.86 4.32
CA SER A 45 -7.32 11.65 5.33
C SER A 45 -7.35 13.09 4.87
N PRO A 46 -8.53 13.71 4.63
CA PRO A 46 -8.56 15.13 4.40
C PRO A 46 -8.10 15.83 5.68
N MET A 47 -7.09 16.71 5.58
CA MET A 47 -6.62 17.53 6.72
C MET A 47 -7.76 18.38 7.34
N ILE A 48 -8.84 18.63 6.59
CA ILE A 48 -10.02 19.37 7.03
C ILE A 48 -11.27 18.73 6.42
N ALA A 49 -12.13 18.13 7.24
CA ALA A 49 -13.46 17.68 6.80
C ALA A 49 -14.40 18.90 6.73
N ALA A 50 -14.68 19.38 5.51
CA ALA A 50 -15.70 20.42 5.33
C ALA A 50 -17.12 19.82 5.46
N PRO A 51 -18.09 20.54 6.04
CA PRO A 51 -19.48 20.09 6.05
C PRO A 51 -19.97 19.86 4.62
N GLY A 52 -20.45 18.65 4.33
CA GLY A 52 -20.93 18.23 3.01
C GLY A 52 -19.95 17.39 2.17
N GLN A 53 -18.75 17.06 2.65
CA GLN A 53 -17.74 16.26 1.90
C GLN A 53 -18.04 14.75 1.73
N GLY A 54 -19.28 14.33 1.93
CA GLY A 54 -19.66 12.92 1.84
C GLY A 54 -19.16 12.08 3.01
N GLY A 55 -19.66 10.86 3.10
CA GLY A 55 -19.35 9.92 4.18
C GLY A 55 -17.98 9.27 4.03
N MET A 56 -17.66 8.34 4.92
CA MET A 56 -16.40 7.57 4.86
C MET A 56 -16.16 6.90 3.50
N SER A 57 -17.23 6.47 2.81
CA SER A 57 -17.17 5.79 1.51
C SER A 57 -16.71 6.68 0.34
N SER A 58 -16.77 8.01 0.45
CA SER A 58 -16.35 8.93 -0.61
C SER A 58 -14.89 9.38 -0.49
N ARG A 59 -14.11 8.72 0.36
CA ARG A 59 -12.67 9.01 0.51
C ARG A 59 -11.86 8.22 -0.49
N SER A 60 -10.91 8.88 -1.15
CA SER A 60 -9.92 8.21 -1.97
C SER A 60 -9.05 7.28 -1.13
N VAL A 61 -8.64 6.16 -1.73
CA VAL A 61 -7.77 5.18 -1.08
C VAL A 61 -6.52 4.91 -1.91
N ILE A 62 -5.44 4.63 -1.21
CA ILE A 62 -4.18 4.13 -1.76
C ILE A 62 -4.08 2.66 -1.39
N VAL A 63 -3.79 1.81 -2.37
CA VAL A 63 -3.52 0.39 -2.17
C VAL A 63 -2.05 0.13 -2.39
N GLU A 64 -1.36 -0.34 -1.37
CA GLU A 64 0.03 -0.78 -1.43
C GLU A 64 0.08 -2.31 -1.43
N VAL A 65 0.98 -2.88 -2.22
CA VAL A 65 1.19 -4.33 -2.31
C VAL A 65 2.58 -4.67 -1.83
N TYR A 66 2.64 -5.70 -0.99
CA TYR A 66 3.86 -6.27 -0.43
C TYR A 66 3.91 -7.77 -0.70
N ASP A 67 5.12 -8.33 -0.77
CA ASP A 67 5.31 -9.78 -0.76
C ASP A 67 5.26 -10.36 0.67
N SER A 68 5.49 -11.68 0.78
CA SER A 68 5.52 -12.42 2.05
C SER A 68 6.68 -12.05 2.96
N GLU A 69 7.77 -11.50 2.40
CA GLU A 69 8.93 -11.03 3.18
C GLU A 69 8.70 -9.60 3.70
N GLY A 70 7.68 -8.91 3.19
CA GLY A 70 7.30 -7.55 3.55
C GLY A 70 8.00 -6.49 2.70
N ASP A 71 8.53 -6.89 1.54
CA ASP A 71 9.10 -5.99 0.56
C ASP A 71 8.00 -5.37 -0.31
N PHE A 72 8.21 -4.10 -0.63
CA PHE A 72 7.23 -3.29 -1.37
C PHE A 72 7.31 -3.64 -2.85
N ILE A 73 6.19 -4.05 -3.42
CA ILE A 73 6.06 -4.37 -4.85
C ILE A 73 5.64 -3.12 -5.62
N GLY A 74 4.58 -2.44 -5.17
CA GLY A 74 4.01 -1.29 -5.85
C GLY A 74 2.78 -0.74 -5.15
N ASP A 75 2.27 0.39 -5.65
CA ASP A 75 1.05 1.00 -5.13
C ASP A 75 0.18 1.64 -6.22
N SER A 76 -0.99 2.11 -5.83
CA SER A 76 -1.95 2.77 -6.71
C SER A 76 -1.76 4.29 -6.81
N THR A 77 -0.67 4.88 -6.32
CA THR A 77 -0.48 6.34 -6.26
C THR A 77 -0.37 6.95 -7.65
N ASP A 78 0.30 6.25 -8.56
CA ASP A 78 0.51 6.70 -9.95
C ASP A 78 -0.69 6.41 -10.88
N CYS A 79 -1.76 5.84 -10.33
CA CYS A 79 -3.00 5.52 -11.05
C CYS A 79 -4.20 6.20 -10.42
N ASN A 80 -5.36 6.11 -11.08
CA ASN A 80 -6.58 6.65 -10.51
C ASN A 80 -6.97 5.95 -9.19
N ALA A 81 -6.84 6.69 -8.09
CA ALA A 81 -7.26 6.26 -6.75
C ALA A 81 -8.78 5.98 -6.74
N PRO A 82 -9.24 4.82 -6.22
CA PRO A 82 -10.67 4.56 -6.06
C PRO A 82 -11.20 5.25 -4.82
N LEU A 83 -12.51 5.41 -4.79
CA LEU A 83 -13.19 5.73 -3.54
C LEU A 83 -13.26 4.47 -2.68
N LEU A 84 -13.23 4.63 -1.36
CA LEU A 84 -13.33 3.52 -0.41
C LEU A 84 -14.61 2.70 -0.63
N GLY A 85 -15.72 3.34 -1.02
CA GLY A 85 -16.97 2.65 -1.34
C GLY A 85 -16.91 1.75 -2.58
N ASP A 86 -15.96 2.00 -3.48
CA ASP A 86 -15.75 1.23 -4.73
C ASP A 86 -14.60 0.23 -4.60
N LEU A 87 -13.96 0.15 -3.43
CA LEU A 87 -12.85 -0.75 -3.16
C LEU A 87 -13.31 -2.21 -3.29
N ARG A 88 -12.65 -2.96 -4.17
CA ARG A 88 -12.85 -4.40 -4.33
C ARG A 88 -11.49 -5.06 -4.46
N ILE A 89 -11.09 -5.81 -3.44
CA ILE A 89 -9.85 -6.58 -3.42
C ILE A 89 -10.12 -7.98 -3.98
N GLU A 90 -9.50 -8.32 -5.10
CA GLU A 90 -9.58 -9.63 -5.72
C GLU A 90 -8.22 -10.06 -6.26
N TRP A 91 -7.78 -11.24 -5.83
CA TRP A 91 -6.49 -11.81 -6.16
C TRP A 91 -6.61 -12.72 -7.38
N ASP A 92 -5.97 -12.35 -8.48
CA ASP A 92 -5.80 -13.17 -9.68
C ASP A 92 -4.34 -13.64 -9.75
N LEU A 93 -4.05 -14.68 -8.95
CA LEU A 93 -2.69 -15.20 -8.80
C LEU A 93 -2.18 -15.88 -10.07
N GLU A 94 -3.08 -16.42 -10.91
CA GLU A 94 -2.73 -17.04 -12.19
C GLU A 94 -2.12 -16.01 -13.15
N ASN A 95 -2.73 -14.82 -13.22
CA ASN A 95 -2.24 -13.73 -14.06
C ASN A 95 -1.32 -12.74 -13.31
N HIS A 96 -1.00 -13.02 -12.06
CA HIS A 96 -0.17 -12.17 -11.19
C HIS A 96 -0.75 -10.76 -11.04
N ARG A 97 -2.04 -10.64 -10.74
CA ARG A 97 -2.75 -9.35 -10.63
C ARG A 97 -3.51 -9.24 -9.32
N LEU A 98 -3.50 -8.05 -8.75
CA LEU A 98 -4.45 -7.61 -7.73
C LEU A 98 -5.43 -6.64 -8.37
N TRP A 99 -6.70 -7.03 -8.43
CA TRP A 99 -7.78 -6.10 -8.72
C TRP A 99 -8.14 -5.37 -7.43
N TYR A 100 -8.20 -4.05 -7.49
CA TYR A 100 -8.52 -3.21 -6.32
C TYR A 100 -9.75 -2.32 -6.52
N ALA A 101 -10.24 -2.20 -7.75
CA ALA A 101 -11.55 -1.65 -8.11
C ALA A 101 -11.94 -2.14 -9.51
N VAL A 102 -13.13 -1.76 -10.00
CA VAL A 102 -13.56 -2.08 -11.37
C VAL A 102 -12.56 -1.52 -12.39
N ALA A 103 -12.04 -2.38 -13.27
CA ALA A 103 -11.03 -2.06 -14.28
C ALA A 103 -9.64 -1.65 -13.73
N ARG A 104 -9.40 -1.67 -12.42
CA ARG A 104 -8.15 -1.20 -11.82
C ARG A 104 -7.34 -2.33 -11.22
N ILE A 105 -6.10 -2.47 -11.69
CA ILE A 105 -5.20 -3.56 -11.31
C ILE A 105 -3.83 -3.08 -10.89
N ILE A 106 -3.15 -3.88 -10.06
CA ILE A 106 -1.71 -3.81 -9.79
C ILE A 106 -1.12 -5.15 -10.22
N ASP A 107 -0.08 -5.12 -11.07
CA ASP A 107 0.70 -6.30 -11.43
C ASP A 107 1.62 -6.69 -10.26
N LEU A 108 1.48 -7.93 -9.77
CA LEU A 108 2.16 -8.44 -8.57
C LEU A 108 3.65 -8.71 -8.77
N LYS A 109 4.15 -8.69 -10.01
CA LYS A 109 5.58 -8.88 -10.32
C LYS A 109 6.30 -7.58 -10.56
N THR A 110 5.63 -6.64 -11.22
CA THR A 110 6.22 -5.39 -11.68
C THR A 110 5.83 -4.20 -10.82
N GLY A 111 4.79 -4.33 -9.99
CA GLY A 111 4.24 -3.24 -9.18
C GLY A 111 3.52 -2.16 -9.97
N LYS A 112 3.41 -2.30 -11.30
CA LYS A 112 2.74 -1.32 -12.15
C LYS A 112 1.24 -1.43 -11.98
N CYS A 113 0.62 -0.28 -11.72
CA CYS A 113 -0.82 -0.15 -11.75
C CYS A 113 -1.31 0.20 -13.17
N SER A 114 -2.56 -0.15 -13.46
CA SER A 114 -3.26 0.25 -14.69
C SER A 114 -4.75 0.33 -14.46
N ASP A 115 -5.42 1.22 -15.19
CA ASP A 115 -6.84 1.55 -15.10
C ASP A 115 -7.53 1.65 -16.47
#